data_AF-A0A0W1DVV5-F1
#
_entry.id   AF-A0A0W1DVV5-F1
#
_cell.length_a   1.000
_cell.length_b   1.000
_cell.length_c   1.000
_cell.angle_alpha   90.00
_cell.angle_beta   90.00
_cell.angle_gamma   90.00
#
_symmetry.space_group_name_H-M   'P 1'
#
loop_
_entity.id
_entity.type
_entity.pdbx_description
1 polymer ?
#
loop_
_entity_poly.entity_id
_entity_poly.type
_entity_poly.pdbx_seq_one_letter_code
_entity_poly.pdbx_strand_id
1 'polypeptide(L)'
;MRKPRDIDSELKALADKAKLLKERRVRQLGELVIATGADALDADMLAGALLGAVAAKDASTKEGWRKAGAGFFQRGPRKAAARPDRGAANDPASDGHAASA
;
A
#
# COMPACT_ATOMS: atom_id res chain seq x y z
N MET A 1 -25.01 36.95 28.48
CA MET A 1 -23.67 36.58 29.03
C MET A 1 -23.17 35.36 28.26
N ARG A 2 -22.02 35.44 27.59
CA ARG A 2 -21.45 34.28 26.89
C ARG A 2 -20.78 33.38 27.94
N LYS A 3 -21.14 32.09 27.95
CA LYS A 3 -20.47 31.08 28.79
C LYS A 3 -18.95 31.14 28.52
N PRO A 4 -18.10 31.11 29.55
CA PRO A 4 -16.65 31.02 29.38
C PRO A 4 -16.34 29.83 28.47
N ARG A 5 -15.49 30.02 27.46
CA ARG A 5 -15.04 28.94 26.56
C ARG A 5 -14.39 27.86 27.43
N ASP A 6 -14.89 26.64 27.32
CA ASP A 6 -14.25 25.48 27.90
C ASP A 6 -13.06 25.10 27.02
N ILE A 7 -11.93 25.76 27.28
CA ILE A 7 -10.68 25.58 26.55
C ILE A 7 -10.23 24.12 26.64
N ASP A 8 -10.49 23.44 27.74
CA ASP A 8 -10.13 22.03 27.92
C ASP A 8 -10.90 21.13 26.95
N SER A 9 -12.19 21.40 26.72
CA SER A 9 -12.98 20.70 25.71
C SER A 9 -12.48 20.96 24.28
N GLU A 10 -12.07 22.20 23.96
CA GLU A 10 -11.51 22.55 22.64
C GLU A 10 -10.14 21.86 22.42
N LEU A 11 -9.29 21.84 23.45
CA LEU A 11 -8.00 21.14 23.42
C LEU A 11 -8.18 19.64 23.23
N LYS A 12 -9.12 19.03 23.95
CA LYS A 12 -9.46 17.61 23.79
C LYS A 12 -9.98 17.30 22.39
N ALA A 13 -10.89 18.13 21.86
CA ALA A 13 -11.41 17.96 20.51
C ALA A 13 -10.32 18.10 19.43
N LEU A 14 -9.32 18.96 19.64
CA LEU A 14 -8.17 19.08 18.73
C LEU A 14 -7.23 17.87 18.82
N ALA A 15 -6.98 17.36 20.03
CA ALA A 15 -6.16 16.17 20.23
C ALA A 15 -6.80 14.94 19.55
N ASP A 16 -8.10 14.75 19.71
CA ASP A 16 -8.84 13.64 19.09
C ASP A 16 -8.83 13.74 17.56
N LYS A 17 -9.02 14.94 17.01
CA LYS A 17 -8.88 15.19 15.56
C LYS A 17 -7.47 14.88 15.06
N ALA A 18 -6.44 15.32 15.79
CA ALA A 18 -5.06 15.05 15.42
C ALA A 18 -4.76 13.54 15.41
N LYS A 19 -5.29 12.80 16.38
CA LYS A 19 -5.18 11.33 16.43
C LYS A 19 -5.86 10.68 15.23
N LEU A 20 -7.10 11.07 14.92
CA LEU A 20 -7.85 10.55 13.78
C LEU A 20 -7.14 10.82 12.44
N LEU A 21 -6.56 12.01 12.28
CA LEU A 21 -5.80 12.34 11.07
C LEU A 21 -4.54 11.49 10.93
N LYS A 22 -3.83 11.22 12.03
CA LYS A 22 -2.66 10.34 12.04
C LYS A 22 -3.05 8.91 11.65
N GLU A 23 -4.10 8.37 12.26
CA GLU A 23 -4.60 7.02 11.95
C GLU A 23 -5.02 6.89 10.49
N ARG A 24 -5.75 7.88 9.97
CA ARG A 24 -6.14 7.92 8.55
C ARG A 24 -4.92 7.94 7.65
N ARG A 25 -3.90 8.75 7.97
CA ARG A 25 -2.68 8.86 7.17
C ARG A 25 -1.89 7.55 7.17
N VAL A 26 -1.78 6.87 8.31
CA VAL A 26 -1.12 5.55 8.38
C VAL A 26 -1.86 4.55 7.51
N ARG A 27 -3.20 4.52 7.58
CA ARG A 27 -4.00 3.62 6.73
C ARG A 27 -3.81 3.90 5.24
N GLN A 28 -3.88 5.17 4.83
CA GLN A 28 -3.69 5.56 3.43
C GLN A 28 -2.29 5.20 2.90
N LEU A 29 -1.25 5.32 3.73
CA LEU A 29 0.10 4.88 3.35
C LEU A 29 0.17 3.36 3.23
N GLY A 30 -0.46 2.62 4.12
CA GLY A 30 -0.57 1.15 4.02
C GLY A 30 -1.30 0.71 2.74
N GLU A 31 -2.43 1.33 2.43
CA GLU A 31 -3.18 1.09 1.19
C GLU A 31 -2.34 1.39 -0.05
N LEU A 32 -1.55 2.47 -0.04
CA LEU A 32 -0.66 2.81 -1.14
C LEU A 32 0.43 1.75 -1.34
N VAL A 33 1.06 1.27 -0.27
CA VAL A 33 2.10 0.23 -0.33
C VAL A 33 1.55 -1.06 -0.94
N ILE A 34 0.33 -1.46 -0.56
CA ILE A 34 -0.34 -2.63 -1.15
C ILE A 34 -0.69 -2.38 -2.62
N ALA A 35 -1.23 -1.20 -2.95
CA ALA A 35 -1.66 -0.90 -4.31
C ALA A 35 -0.49 -0.80 -5.31
N THR A 36 0.70 -0.42 -4.85
CA THR A 36 1.94 -0.43 -5.65
C THR A 36 2.59 -1.81 -5.71
N GLY A 37 2.12 -2.80 -4.95
CA GLY A 37 2.73 -4.12 -4.81
C GLY A 37 4.03 -4.11 -4.00
N ALA A 38 4.31 -3.01 -3.29
CA ALA A 38 5.52 -2.88 -2.47
C ALA A 38 5.43 -3.70 -1.16
N ASP A 39 4.25 -4.22 -0.82
CA ASP A 39 4.03 -5.15 0.30
C ASP A 39 4.71 -6.52 0.08
N ALA A 40 5.08 -6.85 -1.16
CA ALA A 40 5.86 -8.05 -1.48
C ALA A 40 7.37 -7.90 -1.18
N LEU A 41 7.85 -6.67 -0.95
CA LEU A 41 9.24 -6.40 -0.58
C LEU A 41 9.44 -6.67 0.92
N ASP A 42 10.66 -7.08 1.29
CA ASP A 42 11.05 -7.10 2.69
C ASP A 42 11.15 -5.67 3.26
N ALA A 43 10.97 -5.57 4.58
CA ALA A 43 10.90 -4.28 5.27
C ALA A 43 12.21 -3.47 5.12
N ASP A 44 13.35 -4.14 5.12
CA ASP A 44 14.66 -3.51 5.02
C ASP A 44 14.89 -2.94 3.61
N MET A 45 14.50 -3.69 2.56
CA MET A 45 14.57 -3.26 1.17
C MET A 45 13.62 -2.09 0.89
N LEU A 46 12.37 -2.15 1.39
CA LEU A 46 11.44 -1.04 1.26
C LEU A 46 11.96 0.21 1.97
N ALA A 47 12.49 0.06 3.19
CA ALA A 47 13.10 1.16 3.93
C ALA A 47 14.29 1.75 3.17
N GLY A 48 15.17 0.89 2.63
CA GLY A 48 16.30 1.30 1.80
C GLY A 48 15.89 2.09 0.56
N ALA A 49 14.86 1.63 -0.16
CA ALA A 49 14.32 2.34 -1.33
C ALA A 49 13.77 3.72 -0.96
N LEU A 50 13.03 3.84 0.15
CA LEU A 50 12.51 5.12 0.63
C LEU A 50 13.63 6.08 1.07
N LEU A 51 14.65 5.57 1.76
CA LEU A 51 15.84 6.35 2.15
C LEU A 51 16.60 6.84 0.92
N GLY A 52 16.81 5.97 -0.07
CA GLY A 52 17.41 6.35 -1.36
C GLY A 52 16.59 7.43 -2.08
N ALA A 53 15.26 7.33 -2.04
CA ALA A 53 14.38 8.32 -2.65
C ALA A 53 14.48 9.70 -1.97
N VAL A 54 14.59 9.72 -0.64
CA VAL A 54 14.79 10.95 0.14
C VAL A 54 16.18 11.55 -0.12
N ALA A 55 17.21 10.70 -0.17
CA ALA A 55 18.60 11.11 -0.33
C ALA A 55 18.95 11.59 -1.76
N ALA A 56 18.16 11.23 -2.77
CA ALA A 56 18.36 11.68 -4.15
C ALA A 56 18.45 13.22 -4.21
N LYS A 57 19.50 13.75 -4.84
CA LYS A 57 19.69 15.21 -5.02
C LYS A 57 19.41 15.67 -6.44
N ASP A 58 19.44 14.75 -7.40
CA ASP A 58 19.16 15.04 -8.79
C ASP A 58 17.67 15.32 -9.02
N ALA A 59 17.39 16.52 -9.53
CA ALA A 59 16.02 16.97 -9.79
C ALA A 59 15.38 16.20 -10.95
N SER A 60 16.17 15.78 -11.94
CA SER A 60 15.68 15.01 -13.09
C SER A 60 15.18 13.63 -12.67
N THR A 61 15.95 12.92 -11.84
CA THR A 61 15.57 11.63 -11.25
C THR A 61 14.30 11.76 -10.41
N LYS A 62 14.20 12.80 -9.57
CA LYS A 62 12.98 13.06 -8.78
C LYS A 62 11.77 13.38 -9.64
N GLU A 63 11.96 14.09 -10.75
CA GLU A 63 10.89 14.39 -11.68
C GLU A 63 10.43 13.13 -12.42
N GLY A 64 11.36 12.25 -12.82
CA GLY A 64 11.04 10.94 -13.39
C GLY A 64 10.17 10.11 -12.46
N TRP A 65 10.55 10.01 -11.18
CA TRP A 65 9.73 9.32 -10.17
C TRP A 65 8.38 10.01 -9.92
N ARG A 66 8.32 11.35 -9.93
CA ARG A 66 7.04 12.07 -9.83
C ARG A 66 6.13 11.79 -11.03
N LYS A 67 6.66 11.73 -12.25
CA LYS A 67 5.89 11.37 -13.45
C LYS A 67 5.39 9.94 -13.39
N ALA A 68 6.24 9.00 -12.97
CA ALA A 68 5.84 7.61 -12.77
C ALA A 68 4.74 7.47 -11.71
N GLY A 69 4.89 8.14 -10.56
CA GLY A 69 3.89 8.18 -9.51
C GLY A 69 2.57 8.82 -9.97
N ALA A 70 2.62 9.94 -10.69
CA ALA A 70 1.43 10.54 -11.28
C ALA A 70 0.71 9.59 -12.25
N GLY A 71 1.47 8.85 -13.08
CA GLY A 71 0.92 7.84 -13.97
C GLY A 71 0.23 6.68 -13.23
N PHE A 72 0.71 6.30 -12.05
CA PHE A 72 0.06 5.32 -11.17
C PHE A 72 -1.31 5.82 -10.69
N PHE A 73 -1.40 7.06 -10.20
CA PHE A 73 -2.67 7.63 -9.72
C PHE A 73 -3.65 8.03 -10.84
N GLN A 74 -3.14 8.38 -12.03
CA GLN A 74 -3.96 8.70 -13.20
C GLN A 74 -4.56 7.46 -13.86
N ARG A 75 -3.86 6.33 -13.80
CA ARG A 75 -4.42 5.02 -14.12
C ARG A 75 -5.32 4.60 -12.95
N GLY A 76 -6.49 5.24 -12.85
CA GLY A 76 -7.52 4.94 -11.87
C GLY A 76 -7.80 3.44 -11.77
N PRO A 77 -8.41 2.97 -10.67
CA PRO A 77 -8.37 1.59 -10.22
C PRO A 77 -8.90 0.67 -11.31
N ARG A 78 -8.01 0.07 -12.10
CA ARG A 78 -8.34 -1.14 -12.83
C ARG A 78 -8.46 -2.21 -11.75
N LYS A 79 -9.70 -2.32 -11.26
CA LYS A 79 -10.34 -3.50 -10.69
C LYS A 79 -9.29 -4.50 -10.26
N ALA A 80 -8.93 -4.47 -8.96
CA ALA A 80 -8.10 -5.44 -8.26
C ALA A 80 -7.97 -6.71 -9.10
N ALA A 81 -6.88 -6.78 -9.88
CA ALA A 81 -6.69 -7.88 -10.81
C ALA A 81 -6.76 -9.13 -9.95
N ALA A 82 -7.70 -9.99 -10.31
CA ALA A 82 -8.03 -11.21 -9.59
C ALA A 82 -6.74 -11.84 -9.07
N ARG A 83 -6.71 -12.06 -7.76
CA ARG A 83 -5.78 -12.98 -7.10
C ARG A 83 -5.62 -14.17 -8.05
N PRO A 84 -4.43 -14.45 -8.61
CA PRO A 84 -4.25 -15.70 -9.34
C PRO A 84 -4.48 -16.77 -8.29
N ASP A 85 -5.59 -17.47 -8.44
CA ASP A 85 -5.85 -18.71 -7.74
C ASP A 85 -4.67 -19.62 -8.05
N ARG A 86 -3.74 -19.67 -7.09
CA ARG A 86 -2.49 -20.39 -7.22
C ARG A 86 -2.89 -21.85 -7.02
N GLY A 87 -3.01 -22.54 -8.14
CA GLY A 87 -3.53 -23.89 -8.24
C GLY A 87 -3.01 -24.84 -7.16
N ALA A 88 -3.95 -25.55 -6.56
CA ALA A 88 -3.71 -26.81 -5.86
C ALA A 88 -4.55 -27.88 -6.55
N ALA A 89 -4.09 -28.34 -7.72
CA ALA A 89 -4.48 -29.61 -8.31
C ALA A 89 -3.41 -30.06 -9.31
N ASN A 90 -2.17 -30.22 -8.82
CA ASN A 90 -1.24 -31.17 -9.43
C ASN A 90 -1.36 -32.46 -8.63
N ASP A 91 -2.08 -33.43 -9.17
CA ASP A 91 -1.88 -34.84 -8.86
C ASP A 91 -1.78 -35.59 -10.19
N PRO A 92 -0.56 -35.89 -10.68
CA PRO A 92 -0.36 -36.91 -11.70
C PRO A 92 -0.08 -38.23 -10.98
N ALA A 93 -1.11 -38.99 -10.67
CA ALA A 93 -0.94 -40.40 -10.31
C ALA A 93 -1.03 -41.23 -11.60
N SER A 94 0.14 -41.62 -12.08
CA SER A 94 0.33 -42.75 -12.99
C SER A 94 -0.20 -44.04 -12.34
N ASP A 95 -0.86 -44.88 -13.15
CA ASP A 95 -0.66 -46.34 -13.24
C ASP A 95 -1.97 -47.06 -13.57
N GLY A 96 -2.00 -47.72 -14.74
CA GLY A 96 -3.15 -48.48 -15.20
C GLY A 96 -2.90 -49.22 -16.50
N HIS A 97 -1.84 -50.03 -16.53
CA HIS A 97 -1.68 -51.09 -17.52
C HIS A 97 -2.76 -52.17 -17.29
N ALA A 98 -3.60 -52.45 -18.30
CA ALA A 98 -4.20 -53.76 -18.49
C ALA A 98 -4.68 -53.92 -19.94
N ALA A 99 -4.22 -55.01 -20.55
CA ALA A 99 -4.46 -55.44 -21.92
C ALA A 99 -5.80 -56.19 -22.09
N SER A 100 -6.03 -56.61 -23.35
CA SER A 100 -6.97 -57.64 -23.85
C SER A 100 -8.38 -57.13 -24.18
N ALA A 101 -9.06 -57.57 -25.25
CA ALA A 101 -8.82 -58.58 -26.29
C ALA A 101 -9.59 -58.16 -27.58
#